data_AF-A0A832EZ92-F1
#
_entry.id   AF-A0A832EZ92-F1
#
_cell.length_a   1.000
_cell.length_b   1.000
_cell.length_c   1.000
_cell.angle_alpha   90.00
_cell.angle_beta   90.00
_cell.angle_gamma   90.00
#
_symmetry.space_group_name_H-M   'P 1'
#
loop_
_entity.id
_entity.type
_entity.pdbx_description
1 polymer ?
#
loop_
_entity_poly.entity_id
_entity_poly.type
_entity_poly.pdbx_seq_one_letter_code
_entity_poly.pdbx_strand_id
1 'polypeptide(L)'
;MLHLLIKETAIFVAGVQVAEAHPEAAISLATTCLELVSEATEKLSTLEEKDPNLERACEELRAARDIFRSIVVGEPPHVAEKFITNGIGGWSVLALDMAHSHTHRAIDLLTDSKNIEAHRELLELLSKARRDSSPTTLYRLSYEMARSK
;
A
#
# COMPACT_ATOMS: atom_id res chain seq x y z
N MET A 1 -25.81 -3.10 17.14
CA MET A 1 -24.57 -3.81 16.76
C MET A 1 -24.70 -4.51 15.40
N LEU A 2 -25.67 -5.42 15.22
CA LEU A 2 -25.87 -6.14 13.94
C LEU A 2 -26.09 -5.23 12.72
N HIS A 3 -26.92 -4.20 12.84
CA HIS A 3 -27.16 -3.23 11.77
C HIS A 3 -25.92 -2.41 11.36
N LEU A 4 -24.99 -2.17 12.30
CA LEU A 4 -23.76 -1.43 12.04
C LEU A 4 -22.78 -2.28 11.22
N LEU A 5 -22.59 -3.53 11.64
CA LEU A 5 -21.79 -4.53 10.92
C LEU A 5 -22.28 -4.76 9.49
N ILE A 6 -23.60 -4.94 9.29
CA ILE A 6 -24.17 -5.13 7.95
C ILE A 6 -23.89 -3.92 7.05
N LYS A 7 -23.98 -2.70 7.59
CA LYS A 7 -23.75 -1.47 6.83
C LYS A 7 -22.27 -1.33 6.44
N GLU A 8 -21.35 -1.63 7.36
CA GLU A 8 -19.91 -1.58 7.10
C GLU A 8 -19.47 -2.62 6.07
N THR A 9 -20.00 -3.85 6.17
CA THR A 9 -19.73 -4.90 5.18
C THR A 9 -20.26 -4.52 3.79
N ALA A 10 -21.47 -3.96 3.71
CA ALA A 10 -22.03 -3.53 2.43
C ALA A 10 -21.21 -2.40 1.78
N ILE A 11 -20.72 -1.44 2.57
CA ILE A 11 -19.85 -0.35 2.10
C ILE A 11 -18.51 -0.91 1.60
N PHE A 12 -17.91 -1.85 2.34
CA PHE A 12 -16.66 -2.49 1.94
C PHE A 12 -16.80 -3.26 0.63
N VAL A 13 -17.81 -4.11 0.50
CA VAL A 13 -18.06 -4.90 -0.72
C VAL A 13 -18.31 -3.99 -1.92
N ALA A 14 -19.14 -2.96 -1.77
CA ALA A 14 -19.38 -1.99 -2.83
C ALA A 14 -18.09 -1.22 -3.21
N GLY A 15 -17.27 -0.85 -2.21
CA GLY A 15 -15.98 -0.20 -2.44
C GLY A 15 -15.01 -1.06 -3.24
N VAL A 16 -14.89 -2.35 -2.90
CA VAL A 16 -14.08 -3.31 -3.64
C VAL A 16 -14.57 -3.46 -5.07
N GLN A 17 -15.87 -3.67 -5.28
CA GLN A 17 -16.45 -3.81 -6.62
C GLN A 17 -16.19 -2.58 -7.51
N VAL A 18 -16.33 -1.38 -6.96
CA VAL A 18 -16.03 -0.14 -7.69
C VAL A 18 -14.53 -0.02 -7.95
N ALA A 19 -13.66 -0.40 -7.00
CA ALA A 19 -12.22 -0.37 -7.22
C ALA A 19 -11.76 -1.35 -8.30
N GLU A 20 -12.33 -2.56 -8.32
CA GLU A 20 -12.06 -3.58 -9.35
C GLU A 20 -12.52 -3.14 -10.74
N ALA A 21 -13.65 -2.42 -10.83
CA ALA A 21 -14.15 -1.85 -12.09
C ALA A 21 -13.34 -0.64 -12.60
N HIS A 22 -12.48 -0.07 -11.76
CA HIS A 22 -11.68 1.13 -12.04
C HIS A 22 -10.19 0.89 -11.69
N PRO A 23 -9.51 -0.02 -12.42
CA PRO A 23 -8.12 -0.39 -12.13
C PRO A 23 -7.14 0.78 -12.25
N GLU A 24 -7.48 1.83 -13.00
CA GLU A 24 -6.69 3.05 -13.14
C GLU A 24 -6.51 3.78 -11.79
N ALA A 25 -7.49 3.68 -10.89
CA ALA A 25 -7.37 4.23 -9.55
C ALA A 25 -6.27 3.51 -8.76
N ALA A 26 -6.22 2.18 -8.85
CA ALA A 26 -5.21 1.38 -8.18
C ALA A 26 -3.81 1.65 -8.75
N ILE A 27 -3.70 1.74 -10.08
CA ILE A 27 -2.45 2.10 -10.76
C ILE A 27 -1.98 3.50 -10.35
N SER A 28 -2.88 4.49 -10.34
CA SER A 28 -2.53 5.86 -9.95
C SER A 28 -1.98 5.93 -8.53
N LEU A 29 -2.63 5.28 -7.57
CA LEU A 29 -2.15 5.25 -6.18
C LEU A 29 -0.84 4.47 -6.04
N ALA A 30 -0.72 3.34 -6.73
CA ALA A 30 0.50 2.54 -6.74
C ALA A 30 1.69 3.32 -7.29
N THR A 31 1.52 4.10 -8.37
CA THR A 31 2.58 4.96 -8.93
C THR A 31 3.06 5.98 -7.91
N THR A 32 2.15 6.73 -7.28
CA THR A 32 2.51 7.72 -6.26
C THR A 32 3.20 7.07 -5.05
N CYS A 33 2.68 5.94 -4.57
CA CYS A 33 3.27 5.24 -3.43
C CYS A 33 4.64 4.62 -3.78
N LEU A 34 4.82 4.14 -5.01
CA LEU A 34 6.07 3.57 -5.49
C LEU A 34 7.20 4.59 -5.44
N GLU A 35 6.94 5.83 -5.86
CA GLU A 35 7.92 6.93 -5.78
C GLU A 35 8.34 7.20 -4.33
N LEU A 36 7.37 7.39 -3.43
CA LEU A 36 7.61 7.69 -2.02
C LEU A 36 8.36 6.55 -1.30
N VAL A 37 7.95 5.31 -1.53
CA VAL A 37 8.59 4.13 -0.92
C VAL A 37 9.98 3.90 -1.50
N SER A 38 10.20 4.17 -2.79
CA SER A 38 11.53 4.05 -3.41
C SER A 38 12.50 5.07 -2.80
N GLU A 39 12.08 6.33 -2.68
CA GLU A 39 12.88 7.39 -2.04
C GLU A 39 13.21 7.03 -0.59
N ALA A 40 12.21 6.57 0.18
CA ALA A 40 12.42 6.16 1.56
C ALA A 40 13.37 4.95 1.68
N THR A 41 13.25 3.98 0.77
CA THR A 41 14.13 2.79 0.73
C THR A 41 15.58 3.19 0.44
N GLU A 42 15.80 4.10 -0.52
CA GLU A 42 17.14 4.60 -0.87
C GLU A 42 17.77 5.31 0.32
N LYS A 43 17.07 6.28 0.91
CA LYS A 43 17.52 7.00 2.11
C LYS A 43 17.85 6.05 3.26
N LEU A 44 16.99 5.07 3.53
CA LEU A 44 17.21 4.08 4.59
C LEU A 44 18.42 3.18 4.29
N SER A 45 18.63 2.79 3.04
CA SER A 45 19.76 1.94 2.63
C SER A 45 21.14 2.63 2.72
N THR A 46 21.16 3.96 2.73
CA THR A 46 22.40 4.75 2.91
C THR A 46 22.81 4.93 4.37
N LEU A 47 21.97 4.53 5.33
CA LEU A 47 22.33 4.61 6.74
C LEU A 47 23.32 3.49 7.09
N GLU A 48 24.48 3.86 7.62
CA GLU A 48 25.52 2.91 8.07
C GLU A 48 25.24 2.33 9.47
N GLU A 49 24.00 2.46 9.97
CA GLU A 49 23.62 2.06 11.32
C GLU A 49 23.27 0.57 11.40
N LYS A 50 23.92 -0.14 12.33
CA LYS A 50 23.59 -1.54 12.67
C LYS A 50 22.43 -1.58 13.66
N ASP A 51 21.24 -1.25 13.18
CA ASP A 51 19.98 -1.40 13.91
C ASP A 51 19.11 -2.47 13.22
N PRO A 52 18.81 -3.61 13.90
CA PRO A 52 17.93 -4.65 13.36
C PRO A 52 16.55 -4.14 12.94
N ASN A 53 16.05 -3.07 13.57
CA ASN A 53 14.77 -2.47 13.19
C ASN A 53 14.90 -1.74 11.85
N LEU A 54 16.03 -1.08 11.57
CA LEU A 54 16.28 -0.44 10.27
C LEU A 54 16.45 -1.46 9.15
N GLU A 55 17.16 -2.55 9.42
CA GLU A 55 17.32 -3.65 8.46
C GLU A 55 15.95 -4.25 8.08
N ARG A 56 15.13 -4.57 9.08
CA ARG A 56 13.78 -5.11 8.87
C ARG A 56 12.85 -4.09 8.21
N ALA A 57 12.92 -2.81 8.58
CA ALA A 57 12.14 -1.77 7.92
C ALA A 57 12.50 -1.69 6.43
N CYS A 58 13.79 -1.82 6.09
CA CYS A 58 14.25 -1.82 4.71
C CYS A 58 13.73 -3.04 3.92
N GLU A 59 13.67 -4.23 4.54
CA GLU A 59 13.05 -5.42 3.94
C GLU A 59 11.55 -5.22 3.68
N GLU A 60 10.81 -4.68 4.65
CA GLU A 60 9.39 -4.36 4.51
C GLU A 60 9.15 -3.34 3.39
N LEU A 61 9.97 -2.29 3.29
CA LEU A 61 9.86 -1.30 2.21
C LEU A 61 10.19 -1.87 0.84
N ARG A 62 11.18 -2.76 0.73
CA ARG A 62 11.47 -3.46 -0.54
C ARG A 62 10.30 -4.32 -0.98
N ALA A 63 9.68 -5.07 -0.06
CA ALA A 63 8.48 -5.84 -0.35
C ALA A 63 7.31 -4.94 -0.80
N ALA A 64 7.05 -3.84 -0.10
CA ALA A 64 6.03 -2.87 -0.51
C ALA A 64 6.30 -2.31 -1.91
N ARG A 65 7.55 -1.91 -2.18
CA ARG A 65 7.99 -1.37 -3.47
C ARG A 65 7.76 -2.35 -4.61
N ASP A 66 8.12 -3.61 -4.43
CA ASP A 66 7.97 -4.63 -5.46
C ASP A 66 6.48 -4.91 -5.75
N ILE A 67 5.62 -4.90 -4.72
CA ILE A 67 4.16 -5.03 -4.89
C ILE A 67 3.56 -3.81 -5.60
N PHE A 68 3.94 -2.59 -5.23
CA PHE A 68 3.49 -1.39 -5.95
C PHE A 68 3.92 -1.41 -7.40
N ARG A 69 5.18 -1.82 -7.69
CA ARG A 69 5.67 -1.98 -9.06
C ARG A 69 4.83 -2.98 -9.83
N SER A 70 4.53 -4.14 -9.25
CA SER A 70 3.64 -5.15 -9.83
C SER A 70 2.29 -4.56 -10.29
N ILE A 71 1.64 -3.77 -9.43
CA ILE A 71 0.37 -3.08 -9.78
C ILE A 71 0.57 -2.13 -10.97
N VAL A 72 1.64 -1.34 -10.97
CA VAL A 72 1.93 -0.37 -12.03
C VAL A 72 2.18 -1.04 -13.38
N VAL A 73 2.95 -2.15 -13.40
CA VAL A 73 3.24 -2.89 -14.65
C VAL A 73 2.09 -3.79 -15.09
N GLY A 74 1.07 -3.98 -14.23
CA GLY A 74 -0.07 -4.86 -14.50
C GLY A 74 0.27 -6.35 -14.35
N GLU A 75 1.37 -6.68 -13.69
CA GLU A 75 1.79 -8.06 -13.43
C GLU A 75 1.60 -8.38 -11.95
N PRO A 76 0.80 -9.41 -11.62
CA PRO A 76 0.52 -9.76 -10.23
C PRO A 76 1.79 -10.21 -9.51
N PRO A 77 1.98 -9.83 -8.23
CA PRO A 77 3.05 -10.41 -7.43
C PRO A 77 2.77 -11.90 -7.20
N HIS A 78 3.81 -12.70 -7.00
CA HIS A 78 3.71 -14.17 -6.89
C HIS A 78 2.70 -14.65 -5.82
N VAL A 79 2.57 -13.87 -4.75
CA VAL A 79 1.59 -14.08 -3.67
C VAL A 79 0.13 -13.86 -4.11
N ALA A 80 -0.11 -12.97 -5.07
CA ALA A 80 -1.43 -12.69 -5.63
C ALA A 80 -1.84 -13.69 -6.72
N GLU A 81 -0.90 -14.41 -7.35
CA GLU A 81 -1.18 -15.38 -8.42
C GLU A 81 -2.22 -16.44 -8.02
N LYS A 82 -2.22 -16.85 -6.75
CA LYS A 82 -3.17 -17.82 -6.20
C LYS A 82 -4.62 -17.32 -6.17
N PHE A 83 -4.84 -16.02 -6.28
CA PHE A 83 -6.15 -15.38 -6.26
C PHE A 83 -6.67 -15.09 -7.67
N ILE A 84 -5.82 -15.22 -8.69
CA ILE A 84 -6.14 -14.94 -10.10
C ILE A 84 -6.86 -16.13 -10.76
N THR A 85 -6.63 -17.34 -10.24
CA THR A 85 -7.20 -18.60 -10.74
C THR A 85 -8.74 -18.66 -10.72
N ASN A 86 -9.41 -17.74 -10.04
CA ASN A 86 -10.88 -17.70 -9.96
C ASN A 86 -11.55 -16.66 -10.86
N GLY A 87 -10.82 -16.05 -11.82
CA GLY A 87 -11.41 -15.08 -12.75
C GLY A 87 -11.87 -13.77 -12.10
N ILE A 88 -11.49 -13.53 -10.85
CA ILE A 88 -11.72 -12.25 -10.16
C ILE A 88 -10.61 -11.31 -10.61
N GLY A 89 -10.94 -10.46 -11.59
CA GLY A 89 -10.14 -9.27 -11.92
C GLY A 89 -10.16 -8.31 -10.74
N GLY A 90 -9.32 -8.56 -9.73
CA GLY A 90 -9.34 -7.80 -8.48
C GLY A 90 -8.09 -7.92 -7.61
N TRP A 91 -7.02 -8.51 -8.17
CA TRP A 91 -5.77 -8.69 -7.45
C TRP A 91 -5.08 -7.36 -7.06
N SER A 92 -5.37 -6.26 -7.76
CA SER A 92 -4.79 -4.94 -7.49
C SER A 92 -5.24 -4.37 -6.15
N VAL A 93 -6.49 -4.61 -5.74
CA VAL A 93 -7.01 -4.20 -4.43
C VAL A 93 -6.27 -4.94 -3.31
N LEU A 94 -6.15 -6.26 -3.44
CA LEU A 94 -5.39 -7.07 -2.49
C LEU A 94 -3.91 -6.68 -2.45
N ALA A 95 -3.29 -6.50 -3.62
CA ALA A 95 -1.89 -6.08 -3.71
C ALA A 95 -1.67 -4.72 -3.04
N LEU A 96 -2.57 -3.75 -3.23
CA LEU A 96 -2.49 -2.46 -2.54
C LEU A 96 -2.57 -2.61 -1.02
N ASP A 97 -3.49 -3.44 -0.52
CA ASP A 97 -3.64 -3.69 0.91
C ASP A 97 -2.39 -4.38 1.51
N MET A 98 -1.78 -5.29 0.76
CA MET A 98 -0.52 -5.91 1.14
C MET A 98 0.62 -4.89 1.20
N ALA A 99 0.78 -4.06 0.17
CA ALA A 99 1.81 -3.02 0.13
C ALA A 99 1.60 -1.97 1.23
N HIS A 100 0.34 -1.61 1.50
CA HIS A 100 -0.04 -0.77 2.62
C HIS A 100 0.40 -1.38 3.96
N SER A 101 0.16 -2.66 4.16
CA SER A 101 0.56 -3.39 5.38
C SER A 101 2.08 -3.43 5.57
N HIS A 102 2.84 -3.67 4.51
CA HIS A 102 4.30 -3.60 4.55
C HIS A 102 4.81 -2.19 4.89
N THR A 103 4.20 -1.16 4.28
CA THR A 103 4.52 0.25 4.57
C THR A 103 4.22 0.59 6.04
N HIS A 104 3.11 0.10 6.58
CA HIS A 104 2.74 0.27 7.98
C HIS A 104 3.78 -0.37 8.92
N ARG A 105 4.17 -1.62 8.68
CA ARG A 105 5.19 -2.31 9.47
C ARG A 105 6.55 -1.62 9.43
N ALA A 106 6.94 -1.09 8.28
CA ALA A 106 8.17 -0.30 8.17
C ALA A 106 8.12 0.95 9.07
N ILE A 107 6.99 1.65 9.13
CA ILE A 107 6.81 2.81 10.03
C ILE A 107 6.92 2.40 11.50
N ASP A 108 6.28 1.29 11.90
CA ASP A 108 6.36 0.78 13.27
C ASP A 108 7.82 0.47 13.66
N LEU A 109 8.55 -0.23 12.77
CA LEU A 109 9.96 -0.56 12.98
C LEU A 109 10.86 0.68 13.08
N LEU A 110 10.64 1.69 12.23
CA LEU A 110 11.37 2.95 12.30
C LEU A 110 11.05 3.74 13.57
N THR A 111 9.82 3.64 14.07
CA THR A 111 9.39 4.26 15.32
C THR A 111 10.04 3.57 16.53
N ASP A 112 10.22 2.25 16.44
CA ASP A 112 10.87 1.43 17.46
C ASP A 112 12.42 1.46 17.37
N SER A 113 12.99 2.16 16.38
CA SER A 113 14.45 2.33 16.29
C SER A 113 14.98 3.18 17.44
N LYS A 114 16.28 3.03 17.73
CA LYS A 114 16.93 3.79 18.82
C LYS A 114 17.00 5.29 18.54
N ASN A 115 16.79 5.73 17.30
CA ASN A 115 17.01 7.11 16.87
C ASN A 115 15.88 7.64 15.97
N ILE A 116 14.65 7.62 16.49
CA ILE A 116 13.45 8.09 15.78
C ILE A 116 13.61 9.48 15.15
N GLU A 117 14.31 10.41 15.81
CA GLU A 117 14.52 11.77 15.30
C GLU A 117 15.37 11.79 14.03
N ALA A 118 16.34 10.88 13.90
CA ALA A 118 17.10 10.71 12.66
C ALA A 118 16.26 10.17 11.50
N HIS A 119 15.06 9.66 11.76
CA HIS A 119 14.16 9.10 10.75
C HIS A 119 12.91 9.94 10.51
N ARG A 120 12.82 11.15 11.07
CA ARG A 120 11.63 12.01 10.96
C ARG A 120 11.18 12.24 9.50
N GLU A 121 12.12 12.55 8.62
CA GLU A 121 11.84 12.77 7.20
C GLU A 121 11.34 11.48 6.50
N LEU A 122 11.96 10.33 6.82
CA LEU A 122 11.51 9.02 6.34
C LEU A 122 10.09 8.72 6.81
N LEU A 123 9.79 8.97 8.08
CA LEU A 123 8.48 8.75 8.68
C LEU A 123 7.41 9.64 8.04
N GLU A 124 7.74 10.87 7.64
CA GLU A 124 6.84 11.77 6.93
C GLU A 124 6.49 11.24 5.52
N LEU A 125 7.50 10.84 4.74
CA LEU A 125 7.33 10.22 3.42
C LEU A 125 6.46 8.96 3.51
N LEU A 126 6.81 8.05 4.42
CA LEU A 126 6.09 6.78 4.58
C LEU A 126 4.68 6.98 5.14
N SER A 127 4.48 7.96 6.03
CA SER A 127 3.14 8.31 6.51
C SER A 127 2.24 8.80 5.38
N LYS A 128 2.80 9.53 4.40
CA LYS A 128 2.07 9.92 3.19
C LYS A 128 1.74 8.70 2.33
N ALA A 129 2.73 7.86 2.01
CA ALA A 129 2.53 6.62 1.25
C ALA A 129 1.46 5.71 1.90
N ARG A 130 1.47 5.59 3.24
CA ARG A 130 0.47 4.84 3.99
C ARG A 130 -0.94 5.42 3.84
N ARG A 131 -1.11 6.75 3.92
CA ARG A 131 -2.43 7.38 3.73
C ARG A 131 -2.95 7.20 2.30
N ASP A 132 -2.06 7.36 1.32
CA ASP A 132 -2.40 7.29 -0.10
C ASP A 132 -2.75 5.85 -0.52
N SER A 133 -2.05 4.86 0.02
CA SER A 133 -2.33 3.43 -0.21
C SER A 133 -3.50 2.85 0.58
N SER A 134 -4.17 3.65 1.43
CA SER A 134 -5.27 3.12 2.26
C SER A 134 -6.47 2.67 1.42
N PRO A 135 -7.22 1.63 1.85
CA PRO A 135 -8.42 1.19 1.14
C PRO A 135 -9.45 2.31 0.93
N THR A 136 -9.56 3.23 1.90
CA THR A 136 -10.48 4.36 1.80
C THR A 136 -10.09 5.33 0.67
N THR A 137 -8.79 5.58 0.50
CA THR A 137 -8.30 6.43 -0.60
C THR A 137 -8.59 5.79 -1.95
N LEU A 138 -8.39 4.47 -2.07
CA LEU A 138 -8.72 3.70 -3.27
C LEU A 138 -10.20 3.83 -3.61
N TYR A 139 -11.09 3.50 -2.68
CA TYR A 139 -12.55 3.54 -2.93
C TYR A 139 -13.02 4.94 -3.33
N ARG A 140 -12.50 5.98 -2.67
CA ARG A 140 -12.83 7.36 -3.01
C ARG A 140 -12.41 7.70 -4.43
N LEU A 141 -11.16 7.39 -4.81
CA LEU A 141 -10.64 7.69 -6.14
C LEU A 141 -11.41 6.92 -7.23
N SER A 142 -11.67 5.64 -7.00
CA SER A 142 -12.46 4.81 -7.91
C SER A 142 -13.89 5.37 -8.11
N TYR A 143 -14.52 5.87 -7.03
CA TYR A 143 -15.83 6.51 -7.13
C TYR A 143 -15.81 7.85 -7.87
N GLU A 144 -14.78 8.68 -7.65
CA GLU A 144 -14.57 9.94 -8.40
C GLU A 144 -14.40 9.68 -9.90
N MET A 145 -13.62 8.65 -10.26
CA MET A 145 -13.44 8.21 -11.65
C MET A 145 -14.73 7.67 -12.26
N ALA A 146 -15.52 6.89 -11.51
CA ALA A 146 -16.81 6.36 -11.96
C ALA A 146 -17.82 7.47 -12.29
N ARG A 147 -17.80 8.57 -11.55
CA ARG A 147 -18.70 9.73 -11.75
C ARG A 147 -18.28 10.69 -12.85
N SER A 148 -17.04 10.58 -13.33
CA SER A 148 -16.47 11.47 -14.34
C SER A 148 -16.61 10.91 -15.77
N LYS A 149 -17.23 9.73 -15.92
CA LYS A 149 -17.65 9.11 -17.19
C LYS A 149 -19.13 9.39 -17.44
#